data_AF-A0AAV7PXS8-F1
#
_entry.id   AF-A0AAV7PXS8-F1
#
_cell.length_a   1.000
_cell.length_b   1.000
_cell.length_c   1.000
_cell.angle_alpha   90.00
_cell.angle_beta   90.00
_cell.angle_gamma   90.00
#
_symmetry.space_group_name_H-M   'P 1'
#
loop_
_entity.id
_entity.type
_entity.pdbx_description
1 polymer ?
#
loop_
_entity_poly.entity_id
_entity_poly.type
_entity_poly.pdbx_seq_one_letter_code
_entity_poly.pdbx_strand_id
1 'polypeptide(L)'
;MIRGMIMEAESAGWITRQEAEFLDTKNPRTPYFYCLPKIHKSTPPPGRPIVSGIGSLLEPLSKFCDFFLQPMVRNTSTFLRDTKDTLILLNDVNDAGPTDILICLDVEALITNIPQEATLAAVEDLLLAETWTYNTPVSFIMQCASVALKENFFQFETRLFHQIQAPAITRDFALIRTRAARIPDSMRPVLHDPYVLYFLVMRVSLDPKSSPAHLPLRAALKRATCTNVNPSCDQLP
;
A
#
# COMPACT_ATOMS: atom_id res chain seq x y z
N MET A 1 19.01 0.64 18.65
CA MET A 1 18.56 1.59 17.61
C MET A 1 17.18 2.16 17.93
N ILE A 2 16.08 1.39 17.87
CA ILE A 2 14.70 1.88 18.10
C ILE A 2 14.53 2.62 19.43
N ARG A 3 14.96 2.04 20.56
CA ARG A 3 14.87 2.71 21.87
C ARG A 3 15.60 4.06 21.93
N GLY A 4 16.77 4.16 21.28
CA GLY A 4 17.54 5.41 21.25
C GLY A 4 16.79 6.51 20.51
N MET A 5 16.21 6.17 19.36
CA MET A 5 15.36 7.06 18.56
C MET A 5 14.12 7.54 19.36
N ILE A 6 13.48 6.65 20.12
CA ILE A 6 12.32 7.01 20.96
C ILE A 6 12.73 7.96 22.09
N MET A 7 13.82 7.66 22.81
CA MET A 7 14.32 8.51 23.90
C MET A 7 14.72 9.90 23.41
N GLU A 8 15.38 9.98 22.25
CA GLU A 8 15.74 11.25 21.63
C GLU A 8 14.49 12.08 21.31
N ALA A 9 13.49 11.49 20.67
CA ALA A 9 12.25 12.16 20.33
C ALA A 9 11.45 12.63 21.56
N GLU A 10 11.41 11.83 22.62
CA GLU A 10 10.78 12.22 23.90
C GLU A 10 11.52 13.41 24.52
N SER A 11 12.85 13.36 24.57
CA SER A 11 13.68 14.44 25.13
C SER A 11 13.56 15.75 24.35
N ALA A 12 13.38 15.67 23.03
CA ALA A 12 13.19 16.81 22.14
C ALA A 12 11.76 17.36 22.16
N GLY A 13 10.82 16.71 22.88
CA GLY A 13 9.42 17.09 22.94
C GLY A 13 8.63 16.84 21.65
N TRP A 14 9.15 15.97 20.77
CA TRP A 14 8.49 15.57 19.52
C TRP A 14 7.35 14.58 19.76
N ILE A 15 7.46 13.80 20.84
CA ILE A 15 6.44 12.87 21.32
C ILE A 15 6.28 13.05 22.82
N THR A 16 5.09 12.74 23.32
CA THR A 16 4.77 12.67 24.73
C THR A 16 5.34 11.41 25.38
N ARG A 17 5.42 11.40 26.71
CA ARG A 17 5.79 10.20 27.47
C ARG A 17 4.87 9.02 27.19
N GLN A 18 3.58 9.24 27.02
CA GLN A 18 2.62 8.17 26.72
C GLN A 18 2.88 7.56 25.34
N GLU A 19 3.20 8.39 24.34
CA GLU A 19 3.59 7.91 23.02
C GLU A 19 4.94 7.17 23.06
N ALA A 20 5.91 7.66 23.83
CA ALA A 20 7.18 6.96 24.04
C ALA A 20 6.99 5.58 24.69
N GLU A 21 6.13 5.49 25.71
CA GLU A 21 5.76 4.22 26.36
C GLU A 21 4.99 3.28 25.43
N PHE A 22 4.16 3.81 24.53
CA PHE A 22 3.48 3.04 23.49
C PHE A 22 4.48 2.49 22.47
N LEU A 23 5.46 3.29 22.05
CA LEU A 23 6.49 2.91 21.07
C LEU A 23 7.52 1.92 21.64
N ASP A 24 7.81 1.97 22.95
CA ASP A 24 8.73 1.03 23.61
C ASP A 24 8.03 -0.27 24.03
N THR A 25 7.98 -1.23 23.10
CA THR A 25 7.46 -2.58 23.40
C THR A 25 8.41 -3.31 24.37
N LYS A 26 8.00 -3.46 25.64
CA LYS A 26 8.83 -4.10 26.68
C LYS A 26 9.08 -5.60 26.44
N ASN A 27 8.05 -6.31 25.97
CA ASN A 27 8.09 -7.76 25.74
C ASN A 27 7.58 -8.08 24.33
N PRO A 28 8.36 -7.76 23.28
CA PRO A 28 7.92 -7.98 21.91
C PRO A 28 7.85 -9.46 21.58
N ARG A 29 6.82 -9.86 20.86
CA ARG A 29 6.71 -11.17 20.23
C ARG A 29 7.48 -11.16 18.92
N THR A 30 8.20 -12.24 18.64
CA THR A 30 8.77 -12.47 17.31
C THR A 30 7.62 -12.65 16.31
N PRO A 31 7.57 -11.87 15.22
CA PRO A 31 6.61 -12.10 14.15
C PRO A 31 6.76 -13.52 13.59
N TYR A 32 5.67 -14.13 13.14
CA TYR A 32 5.73 -15.50 12.60
C TYR A 32 5.01 -15.59 11.25
N PHE A 33 5.56 -16.42 10.37
CA PHE A 33 5.03 -16.68 9.05
C PHE A 33 4.07 -17.89 9.07
N TYR A 34 2.97 -17.77 8.34
CA TYR A 34 2.05 -18.87 8.07
C TYR A 34 1.33 -18.67 6.74
N CYS A 35 0.75 -19.74 6.18
CA CYS A 35 0.00 -19.70 4.92
C CYS A 35 -1.47 -20.03 5.15
N LEU A 36 -2.37 -19.20 4.62
CA LEU A 36 -3.80 -19.52 4.53
C LEU A 36 -4.14 -20.10 3.15
N PRO A 37 -4.84 -21.25 3.05
CA PRO A 37 -5.20 -21.82 1.75
C PRO A 37 -6.24 -20.94 1.02
N LYS A 38 -6.01 -20.66 -0.26
CA LYS A 38 -7.01 -20.03 -1.14
C LYS A 38 -7.99 -21.10 -1.64
N ILE A 39 -8.89 -21.55 -0.76
CA ILE A 39 -9.82 -22.68 -1.00
C ILE A 39 -10.76 -22.52 -2.22
N HIS A 40 -10.93 -21.30 -2.71
CA HIS A 40 -11.73 -20.99 -3.90
C HIS A 40 -10.95 -21.10 -5.22
N LYS A 41 -9.69 -21.58 -5.19
CA LYS A 41 -8.84 -21.79 -6.37
C LYS A 41 -8.61 -23.29 -6.64
N SER A 42 -7.55 -23.63 -7.40
CA SER A 42 -7.21 -24.99 -7.83
C SER A 42 -6.96 -25.98 -6.67
N THR A 43 -6.91 -27.28 -6.97
CA THR A 43 -6.47 -28.32 -6.03
C THR A 43 -5.10 -28.86 -6.47
N PRO A 44 -4.06 -28.85 -5.61
CA PRO A 44 -4.06 -28.32 -4.23
C PRO A 44 -4.19 -26.79 -4.19
N PRO A 45 -4.84 -26.22 -3.15
CA PRO A 45 -5.07 -24.78 -3.05
C PRO A 45 -3.76 -24.02 -2.86
N PRO A 46 -3.52 -22.95 -3.64
CA PRO A 46 -2.35 -22.11 -3.44
C PRO A 46 -2.42 -21.41 -2.08
N GLY A 47 -1.27 -21.31 -1.40
CA GLY A 47 -1.15 -20.60 -0.13
C GLY A 47 -1.23 -19.07 -0.31
N ARG A 48 -1.74 -18.39 0.71
CA ARG A 48 -1.60 -16.95 0.93
C ARG A 48 -0.60 -16.78 2.08
N PRO A 49 0.65 -16.37 1.79
CA PRO A 49 1.63 -16.12 2.84
C PRO A 49 1.20 -14.92 3.69
N ILE A 50 1.38 -15.03 5.00
CA ILE A 50 1.08 -13.98 5.98
C ILE A 50 2.20 -13.96 7.02
N VAL A 51 2.64 -12.76 7.39
CA VAL A 51 3.52 -12.52 8.54
C VAL A 51 2.69 -11.87 9.64
N SER A 52 2.48 -12.56 10.76
CA SER A 52 1.80 -11.96 11.91
C SER A 52 2.77 -11.07 12.68
N GLY A 53 2.61 -9.76 12.55
CA GLY A 53 3.37 -8.77 13.33
C GLY A 53 2.72 -8.38 14.66
N ILE A 54 1.66 -9.06 15.10
CA ILE A 54 0.90 -8.69 16.30
C ILE A 54 1.74 -8.94 17.56
N GLY A 55 1.82 -7.92 18.41
CA GLY A 55 2.65 -7.85 19.60
C GLY A 55 4.14 -7.69 19.28
N SER A 56 4.52 -7.40 18.04
CA SER A 56 5.92 -7.30 17.65
C SER A 56 6.53 -5.93 17.93
N LEU A 57 7.86 -5.89 17.90
CA LEU A 57 8.63 -4.66 18.13
C LEU A 57 8.27 -3.53 17.15
N LEU A 58 7.85 -3.87 15.92
CA LEU A 58 7.57 -2.89 14.86
C LEU A 58 6.09 -2.50 14.78
N GLU A 59 5.20 -3.20 15.48
CA GLU A 59 3.77 -2.92 15.43
C GLU A 59 3.44 -1.50 15.92
N PRO A 60 3.97 -1.01 17.07
CA PRO A 60 3.68 0.35 17.50
C PRO A 60 4.20 1.41 16.55
N LEU A 61 5.39 1.21 15.95
CA LEU A 61 5.93 2.12 14.93
C LEU A 61 5.01 2.20 13.72
N SER A 62 4.49 1.04 13.26
CA SER A 62 3.55 0.98 12.13
C SER A 62 2.26 1.75 12.44
N LYS A 63 1.70 1.54 13.63
CA LYS A 63 0.49 2.23 14.11
C LYS A 63 0.71 3.73 14.29
N PHE A 64 1.89 4.12 14.77
CA PHE A 64 2.27 5.52 14.91
C PHE A 64 2.33 6.22 13.56
N CYS A 65 2.97 5.62 12.55
CA CYS A 65 2.96 6.17 11.18
C CYS A 65 1.54 6.20 10.59
N ASP A 66 0.73 5.15 10.81
CA ASP A 66 -0.64 5.09 10.33
C ASP A 66 -1.49 6.24 10.88
N PHE A 67 -1.36 6.59 12.16
CA PHE A 67 -2.08 7.71 12.78
C PHE A 67 -1.93 9.02 12.00
N PHE A 68 -0.71 9.34 11.57
CA PHE A 68 -0.41 10.54 10.79
C PHE A 68 -0.91 10.47 9.34
N LEU A 69 -0.91 9.29 8.74
CA LEU A 69 -1.27 9.10 7.34
C LEU A 69 -2.78 8.93 7.11
N GLN A 70 -3.51 8.43 8.11
CA GLN A 70 -4.96 8.18 8.06
C GLN A 70 -5.77 9.40 7.58
N PRO A 71 -5.57 10.62 8.10
CA PRO A 71 -6.28 11.81 7.61
C PRO A 71 -6.00 12.09 6.12
N MET A 72 -4.74 11.97 5.69
CA MET A 72 -4.32 12.26 4.31
C MET A 72 -4.96 11.30 3.32
N VAL A 73 -5.08 10.02 3.68
CA VAL A 73 -5.76 9.04 2.84
C VAL A 73 -7.27 9.28 2.78
N ARG A 74 -7.90 9.72 3.87
CA ARG A 74 -9.34 10.04 3.87
C ARG A 74 -9.67 11.32 3.07
N ASN A 75 -8.73 12.25 2.99
CA ASN A 75 -8.89 13.49 2.21
C ASN A 75 -8.67 13.30 0.70
N THR A 76 -8.41 12.06 0.25
CA THR A 76 -8.16 11.78 -1.15
C THR A 76 -9.46 11.78 -1.97
N SER A 77 -9.41 12.48 -3.11
CA SER A 77 -10.00 12.08 -4.40
C SER A 77 -10.87 10.83 -4.47
N THR A 78 -10.14 9.73 -4.29
CA THR A 78 -10.47 8.36 -4.66
C THR A 78 -10.63 7.48 -3.43
N PHE A 79 -10.76 8.10 -2.24
CA PHE A 79 -11.02 7.37 -1.01
C PHE A 79 -12.39 6.70 -1.07
N LEU A 80 -12.39 5.37 -0.97
CA LEU A 80 -13.60 4.57 -0.82
C LEU A 80 -13.66 4.07 0.62
N ARG A 81 -14.71 4.44 1.34
CA ARG A 81 -14.84 4.06 2.76
C ARG A 81 -15.10 2.56 2.93
N ASP A 82 -16.03 2.03 2.14
CA ASP A 82 -16.53 0.67 2.26
C ASP A 82 -17.27 0.21 0.99
N THR A 83 -17.77 -1.03 1.00
CA THR A 83 -18.52 -1.60 -0.11
C THR A 83 -19.81 -0.83 -0.40
N LYS A 84 -20.48 -0.27 0.61
CA LYS A 84 -21.72 0.50 0.41
C LYS A 84 -21.42 1.83 -0.28
N ASP A 85 -20.35 2.50 0.12
CA ASP A 85 -19.84 3.71 -0.52
C ASP A 85 -19.54 3.48 -2.00
N THR A 86 -18.91 2.33 -2.30
CA THR A 86 -18.63 1.91 -3.69
C THR A 86 -19.92 1.70 -4.49
N LEU A 87 -20.94 1.05 -3.91
CA LEU A 87 -22.22 0.83 -4.57
C LEU A 87 -22.98 2.14 -4.83
N ILE A 88 -22.91 3.10 -3.92
CA ILE A 88 -23.50 4.44 -4.10
C ILE A 88 -22.83 5.12 -5.30
N LEU A 89 -21.50 5.15 -5.32
CA LEU A 89 -20.74 5.74 -6.42
C LEU A 89 -21.04 5.06 -7.78
N LEU A 90 -21.17 3.74 -7.81
CA LEU A 90 -21.55 3.00 -9.01
C LEU A 90 -22.98 3.30 -9.47
N ASN A 91 -23.91 3.53 -8.54
CA ASN A 91 -25.29 3.86 -8.88
C ASN A 91 -25.42 5.27 -9.46
N ASP A 92 -24.56 6.20 -9.06
CA ASP A 92 -24.49 7.54 -9.67
C ASP A 92 -23.88 7.49 -11.09
N VAL A 93 -23.07 6.47 -11.39
CA VAL A 93 -22.49 6.23 -12.72
C VAL A 93 -23.49 5.55 -13.68
N ASN A 94 -24.66 5.13 -13.19
CA ASN A 94 -25.65 4.34 -13.95
C ASN A 94 -26.32 5.12 -15.11
N ASP A 95 -26.06 6.43 -15.23
CA ASP A 95 -26.30 7.25 -16.43
C ASP A 95 -25.25 7.00 -17.54
N ALA A 96 -24.82 5.75 -17.70
CA ALA A 96 -23.89 5.34 -18.74
C ALA A 96 -24.59 5.43 -20.10
N GLY A 97 -24.03 6.22 -21.02
CA GLY A 97 -24.49 6.32 -22.39
C GLY A 97 -24.22 5.03 -23.17
N PRO A 98 -24.82 4.86 -24.36
CA PRO A 98 -24.68 3.66 -25.16
C PRO A 98 -23.25 3.35 -25.64
N THR A 99 -22.32 4.31 -25.51
CA THR A 99 -20.89 4.17 -25.87
C THR A 99 -19.97 4.04 -24.66
N ASP A 100 -20.51 4.13 -23.44
CA ASP A 100 -19.72 4.03 -22.23
C ASP A 100 -19.46 2.58 -21.88
N ILE A 101 -18.22 2.26 -21.53
CA ILE A 101 -17.82 0.92 -21.10
C ILE A 101 -17.31 0.96 -19.67
N LEU A 102 -17.73 -0.05 -18.90
CA LEU A 102 -17.21 -0.32 -17.58
C LEU A 102 -15.98 -1.23 -17.69
N ILE A 103 -14.85 -0.76 -17.20
CA ILE A 103 -13.62 -1.56 -17.16
C ILE A 103 -13.33 -1.94 -15.72
N CYS A 104 -13.21 -3.25 -15.46
CA CYS A 104 -12.76 -3.80 -14.19
C CYS A 104 -11.33 -4.33 -14.35
N LEU A 105 -10.41 -3.84 -13.54
CA LEU A 105 -9.01 -4.28 -13.51
C LEU A 105 -8.71 -4.90 -12.15
N ASP A 106 -8.03 -6.04 -12.17
CA ASP A 106 -7.45 -6.66 -10.98
C ASP A 106 -5.93 -6.53 -11.05
N VAL A 107 -5.30 -6.26 -9.92
CA VAL A 107 -3.83 -6.19 -9.83
C VAL A 107 -3.33 -7.34 -8.99
N GLU A 108 -2.58 -8.21 -9.66
CA GLU A 108 -1.95 -9.34 -9.00
C GLU A 108 -0.74 -8.89 -8.18
N ALA A 109 -0.62 -9.43 -6.98
CA ALA A 109 0.57 -9.31 -6.14
C ALA A 109 1.00 -7.87 -5.82
N LEU A 110 0.03 -6.92 -5.74
CA LEU A 110 0.30 -5.51 -5.44
C LEU A 110 1.22 -5.34 -4.23
N ILE A 111 0.88 -6.00 -3.11
CA ILE A 111 1.60 -5.85 -1.84
C ILE A 111 3.07 -6.28 -1.96
N THR A 112 3.37 -7.32 -2.73
CA THR A 112 4.74 -7.84 -2.85
C THR A 112 5.60 -7.09 -3.87
N ASN A 113 4.99 -6.20 -4.67
CA ASN A 113 5.66 -5.55 -5.80
C ASN A 113 5.88 -4.05 -5.61
N ILE A 114 5.47 -3.47 -4.49
CA ILE A 114 5.71 -2.05 -4.21
C ILE A 114 7.16 -1.86 -3.72
N PRO A 115 7.98 -1.04 -4.41
CA PRO A 115 9.33 -0.72 -3.95
C PRO A 115 9.31 0.07 -2.63
N GLN A 116 10.17 -0.30 -1.69
CA GLN A 116 10.25 0.35 -0.37
C GLN A 116 10.67 1.83 -0.50
N GLU A 117 11.64 2.16 -1.36
CA GLU A 117 12.07 3.55 -1.56
C GLU A 117 10.98 4.41 -2.20
N ALA A 118 10.23 3.87 -3.17
CA ALA A 118 9.10 4.57 -3.76
C ALA A 118 7.99 4.82 -2.73
N THR A 119 7.82 3.88 -1.79
CA THR A 119 6.89 4.02 -0.67
C THR A 119 7.32 5.15 0.26
N LEU A 120 8.59 5.18 0.66
CA LEU A 120 9.12 6.22 1.54
C LEU A 120 9.03 7.61 0.89
N ALA A 121 9.41 7.73 -0.39
CA ALA A 121 9.28 9.00 -1.11
C ALA A 121 7.81 9.48 -1.18
N ALA A 122 6.88 8.58 -1.50
CA ALA A 122 5.46 8.93 -1.55
C ALA A 122 4.91 9.33 -0.17
N VAL A 123 5.35 8.68 0.91
CA VAL A 123 4.99 9.06 2.28
C VAL A 123 5.54 10.45 2.59
N GLU A 124 6.82 10.71 2.32
CA GLU A 124 7.45 12.01 2.58
C GLU A 124 6.73 13.15 1.86
N ASP A 125 6.43 12.98 0.57
CA ASP A 125 5.68 13.97 -0.23
C ASP A 125 4.32 14.31 0.40
N LEU A 126 3.60 13.32 0.93
CA LEU A 126 2.31 13.51 1.60
C LEU A 126 2.44 14.28 2.90
N LEU A 127 3.41 13.88 3.71
CA LEU A 127 3.69 14.51 5.00
C LEU A 127 4.10 15.99 4.80
N LEU A 128 4.87 16.29 3.75
CA LEU A 128 5.29 17.67 3.45
C LEU A 128 4.18 18.52 2.81
N ALA A 129 3.22 17.91 2.13
CA ALA A 129 2.10 18.63 1.51
C ALA A 129 1.03 19.06 2.53
N GLU A 130 0.97 18.42 3.70
CA GLU A 130 -0.04 18.72 4.72
C GLU A 130 0.42 19.88 5.65
N THR A 131 -0.54 20.69 6.09
CA THR A 131 -0.33 21.65 7.19
C THR A 131 -0.90 21.06 8.46
N TRP A 132 -0.09 20.94 9.51
CA TRP A 132 -0.44 20.16 10.68
C TRP A 132 0.14 20.75 11.97
N THR A 133 -0.57 20.48 13.07
CA THR A 133 -0.37 21.12 14.38
C THR A 133 0.44 20.25 15.35
N TYR A 134 0.98 19.13 14.88
CA TYR A 134 1.76 18.22 15.70
C TYR A 134 3.20 18.73 15.88
N ASN A 135 3.74 18.54 17.08
CA ASN A 135 5.16 18.83 17.36
C ASN A 135 6.10 17.78 16.75
N THR A 136 5.57 16.63 16.32
CA THR A 136 6.34 15.54 15.74
C THR A 136 6.85 15.93 14.35
N PRO A 137 8.17 15.97 14.11
CA PRO A 137 8.71 16.35 12.82
C PRO A 137 8.54 15.24 11.78
N VAL A 138 8.37 15.62 10.52
CA VAL A 138 8.29 14.70 9.37
C VAL A 138 9.48 13.73 9.34
N SER A 139 10.68 14.23 9.65
CA SER A 139 11.90 13.41 9.70
C SER A 139 11.80 12.23 10.68
N PHE A 140 11.15 12.42 11.84
CA PHE A 140 10.96 11.36 12.81
C PHE A 140 9.92 10.34 12.33
N ILE A 141 8.81 10.81 11.76
CA ILE A 141 7.79 9.93 11.17
C ILE A 141 8.41 9.08 10.05
N MET A 142 9.24 9.69 9.19
CA MET A 142 9.97 9.01 8.13
C MET A 142 11.00 8.00 8.68
N GLN A 143 11.67 8.31 9.78
CA GLN A 143 12.57 7.38 10.44
C GLN A 143 11.81 6.14 10.97
N CYS A 144 10.66 6.35 11.62
CA CYS A 144 9.76 5.28 12.06
C CYS A 144 9.28 4.43 10.88
N ALA A 145 8.84 5.06 9.79
CA ALA A 145 8.37 4.37 8.58
C ALA A 145 9.48 3.55 7.93
N SER A 146 10.70 4.11 7.83
CA SER A 146 11.87 3.44 7.27
C SER A 146 12.22 2.18 8.06
N VAL A 147 12.32 2.28 9.39
CA VAL A 147 12.59 1.13 10.26
C VAL A 147 11.50 0.07 10.10
N ALA A 148 10.24 0.48 10.17
CA ALA A 148 9.14 -0.49 10.16
C ALA A 148 8.95 -1.16 8.77
N LEU A 149 9.38 -0.52 7.66
CA LEU A 149 9.40 -1.09 6.31
C LEU A 149 10.63 -1.97 6.03
N LYS A 150 11.83 -1.55 6.49
CA LYS A 150 13.11 -2.17 6.13
C LYS A 150 13.61 -3.20 7.13
N GLU A 151 13.27 -3.08 8.41
CA GLU A 151 13.79 -3.93 9.49
C GLU A 151 12.84 -5.07 9.86
N ASN A 152 12.09 -5.60 8.89
CA ASN A 152 11.06 -6.59 9.20
C ASN A 152 11.64 -8.01 9.30
N PHE A 153 11.63 -8.55 10.52
CA PHE A 153 12.07 -9.92 10.80
C PHE A 153 10.88 -10.80 11.17
N PHE A 154 10.87 -12.04 10.69
CA PHE A 154 9.88 -13.03 11.08
C PHE A 154 10.48 -14.42 11.22
N GLN A 155 9.83 -15.24 12.03
CA GLN A 155 10.16 -16.64 12.22
C GLN A 155 9.33 -17.50 11.27
N PHE A 156 10.01 -18.42 10.59
CA PHE A 156 9.36 -19.55 9.94
C PHE A 156 10.03 -20.82 10.44
N GLU A 157 9.21 -21.72 10.99
CA GLU A 157 9.68 -22.89 11.74
C GLU A 157 10.65 -22.49 12.86
N THR A 158 11.91 -22.92 12.79
CA THR A 158 12.95 -22.65 13.78
C THR A 158 13.92 -21.56 13.35
N ARG A 159 13.69 -20.92 12.19
CA ARG A 159 14.62 -19.96 11.58
C ARG A 159 14.04 -18.56 11.54
N LEU A 160 14.90 -17.57 11.75
CA LEU A 160 14.60 -16.15 11.57
C LEU A 160 14.97 -15.72 10.16
N PHE A 161 14.09 -14.94 9.55
CA PHE A 161 14.23 -14.38 8.22
C PHE A 161 14.08 -12.86 8.29
N HIS A 162 14.86 -12.17 7.46
CA HIS A 162 14.75 -10.74 7.25
C HIS A 162 14.11 -10.50 5.89
N GLN A 163 13.05 -9.70 5.85
CA GLN A 163 12.36 -9.38 4.61
C GLN A 163 13.10 -8.25 3.88
N ILE A 164 13.77 -8.61 2.80
CA ILE A 164 14.57 -7.68 1.98
C ILE A 164 13.77 -6.93 0.92
N GLN A 165 12.57 -7.41 0.57
CA GLN A 165 11.74 -6.86 -0.49
C GLN A 165 10.26 -6.99 -0.14
N ALA A 166 9.48 -6.01 -0.61
CA ALA A 166 8.09 -5.74 -0.24
C ALA A 166 7.89 -5.24 1.20
N PRO A 167 6.92 -4.34 1.44
CA PRO A 167 6.40 -4.10 2.79
C PRO A 167 5.87 -5.42 3.34
N ALA A 168 6.36 -5.87 4.49
CA ALA A 168 5.88 -7.10 5.13
C ALA A 168 4.38 -7.14 5.21
N ILE A 169 3.77 -8.33 5.04
CA ILE A 169 2.33 -8.55 5.03
C ILE A 169 1.76 -8.44 6.46
N THR A 170 1.89 -7.28 7.09
CA THR A 170 1.23 -6.95 8.35
C THR A 170 0.01 -6.06 8.08
N ARG A 171 -1.05 -6.21 8.86
CA ARG A 171 -2.30 -5.46 8.67
C ARG A 171 -2.10 -3.96 8.91
N ASP A 172 -1.13 -3.60 9.76
CA ASP A 172 -0.90 -2.26 10.29
C ASP A 172 -0.17 -1.30 9.34
N PHE A 173 0.30 -1.80 8.19
CA PHE A 173 0.94 -1.01 7.14
C PHE A 173 0.04 -0.77 5.93
N ALA A 174 -1.23 -1.17 6.00
CA ALA A 174 -2.15 -1.16 4.87
C ALA A 174 -2.28 0.21 4.20
N LEU A 175 -2.18 1.29 4.98
CA LEU A 175 -2.42 2.64 4.49
C LEU A 175 -1.23 3.25 3.74
N ILE A 176 0.00 3.04 4.23
CA ILE A 176 1.25 3.40 3.55
C ILE A 176 1.32 2.77 2.15
N ARG A 177 0.76 1.56 1.99
CA ARG A 177 0.78 0.78 0.74
C ARG A 177 -0.15 1.32 -0.34
N THR A 178 -1.26 1.96 0.05
CA THR A 178 -2.32 2.37 -0.89
C THR A 178 -1.87 3.48 -1.84
N ARG A 179 -0.97 4.36 -1.38
CA ARG A 179 -0.46 5.49 -2.15
C ARG A 179 0.89 5.24 -2.84
N ALA A 180 1.67 4.24 -2.44
CA ALA A 180 2.95 3.95 -3.09
C ALA A 180 2.81 3.29 -4.49
N ALA A 181 1.61 2.81 -4.83
CA ALA A 181 1.31 2.25 -6.14
C ALA A 181 1.20 3.39 -7.17
N ARG A 182 2.31 3.72 -7.84
CA ARG A 182 2.32 4.73 -8.92
C ARG A 182 1.47 4.23 -10.09
N ILE A 183 0.43 4.99 -10.42
CA ILE A 183 -0.39 4.75 -11.62
C ILE A 183 0.49 4.92 -12.86
N PRO A 184 0.46 3.99 -13.84
CA PRO A 184 1.19 4.16 -15.10
C PRO A 184 0.86 5.49 -15.76
N ASP A 185 1.85 6.16 -16.35
CA ASP A 185 1.64 7.49 -16.95
C ASP A 185 0.53 7.50 -18.03
N SER A 186 0.25 6.34 -18.65
CA SER A 186 -0.85 6.16 -19.60
C SER A 186 -2.26 6.25 -18.98
N MET A 187 -2.40 6.07 -17.67
CA MET A 187 -3.69 6.16 -16.95
C MET A 187 -3.87 7.50 -16.20
N ARG A 188 -2.80 8.31 -16.08
CA ARG A 188 -2.86 9.67 -15.48
C ARG A 188 -3.89 10.62 -16.11
N PRO A 189 -4.17 10.60 -17.42
CA PRO A 189 -5.21 11.47 -18.00
C PRO A 189 -6.63 11.17 -17.52
N VAL A 190 -6.85 9.97 -16.94
CA VAL A 190 -8.16 9.49 -16.49
C VAL A 190 -8.31 9.62 -14.97
N LEU A 191 -7.20 9.77 -14.24
CA LEU A 191 -7.16 9.77 -12.78
C LEU A 191 -6.54 11.06 -12.26
N HIS A 192 -7.33 11.82 -11.51
CA HIS A 192 -6.89 13.09 -10.91
C HIS A 192 -5.91 12.91 -9.74
N ASP A 193 -5.82 11.70 -9.16
CA ASP A 193 -4.85 11.36 -8.11
C ASP A 193 -3.84 10.31 -8.62
N PRO A 194 -2.52 10.58 -8.56
CA PRO A 194 -1.48 9.67 -9.07
C PRO A 194 -1.26 8.41 -8.20
N TYR A 195 -1.91 8.31 -7.04
CA TYR A 195 -1.58 7.37 -5.98
C TYR A 195 -2.82 6.77 -5.31
N VAL A 196 -3.69 6.06 -6.04
CA VAL A 196 -4.68 5.18 -5.41
C VAL A 196 -4.91 3.93 -6.25
N LEU A 197 -4.83 2.77 -5.60
CA LEU A 197 -5.23 1.51 -6.20
C LEU A 197 -5.96 0.60 -5.20
N TYR A 198 -7.28 0.71 -5.17
CA TYR A 198 -8.16 -0.40 -4.83
C TYR A 198 -9.38 -0.31 -5.76
N PHE A 199 -9.50 -1.31 -6.66
CA PHE A 199 -10.54 -1.42 -7.70
C PHE A 199 -10.69 -0.17 -8.56
N LEU A 200 -9.92 -0.11 -9.64
CA LEU A 200 -10.11 0.93 -10.63
C LEU A 200 -11.33 0.60 -11.49
N VAL A 201 -12.47 1.22 -11.18
CA VAL A 201 -13.66 1.23 -12.02
C VAL A 201 -13.61 2.51 -12.84
N MET A 202 -13.33 2.41 -14.14
CA MET A 202 -13.32 3.57 -15.04
C MET A 202 -14.55 3.54 -15.96
N ARG A 203 -15.21 4.69 -16.08
CA ARG A 203 -16.10 4.99 -17.19
C ARG A 203 -15.23 5.56 -18.31
N VAL A 204 -15.14 4.83 -19.43
CA VAL A 204 -14.49 5.34 -20.64
C VAL A 204 -15.58 5.68 -21.64
N SER A 205 -15.72 6.97 -21.97
CA SER A 205 -16.62 7.42 -23.03
C SER A 205 -15.89 7.42 -24.37
N LEU A 206 -16.34 6.56 -25.28
CA LEU A 206 -15.78 6.49 -26.63
C LEU A 206 -16.47 7.53 -27.51
N ASP A 207 -15.70 8.51 -28.03
CA ASP A 207 -16.21 9.51 -28.97
C ASP A 207 -16.48 8.86 -30.34
N PRO A 208 -17.74 8.79 -30.80
CA PRO A 208 -18.11 8.16 -32.07
C PRO A 208 -17.55 8.87 -33.31
N LYS A 209 -16.97 10.08 -33.19
CA LYS A 209 -16.36 10.82 -34.30
C LYS A 209 -14.86 10.58 -34.47
N SER A 210 -14.23 9.78 -33.60
CA SER A 210 -12.81 9.44 -33.72
C SER A 210 -12.60 8.22 -34.64
N SER A 211 -11.89 8.44 -35.75
CA SER A 211 -11.49 7.49 -36.82
C SER A 211 -11.01 6.12 -36.30
N PRO A 212 -11.14 4.99 -37.07
CA PRO A 212 -10.95 3.61 -36.59
C PRO A 212 -9.50 3.19 -36.23
N ALA A 213 -8.63 4.13 -35.88
CA ALA A 213 -7.27 3.89 -35.40
C ALA A 213 -7.19 3.50 -33.91
N HIS A 214 -8.32 3.32 -33.20
CA HIS A 214 -8.33 2.94 -31.78
C HIS A 214 -8.09 1.43 -31.54
N LEU A 215 -6.95 0.93 -32.02
CA LEU A 215 -6.30 -0.30 -31.53
C LEU A 215 -5.36 -0.10 -30.30
N PRO A 216 -5.11 1.09 -29.70
CA PRO A 216 -4.10 1.19 -28.66
C PRO A 216 -4.64 0.90 -27.25
N LEU A 217 -5.95 0.87 -26.98
CA LEU A 217 -6.44 0.63 -25.60
C LEU A 217 -6.25 -0.84 -25.18
N ARG A 218 -6.61 -1.80 -26.06
CA ARG A 218 -6.34 -3.24 -25.84
C ARG A 218 -4.84 -3.54 -25.76
N ALA A 219 -4.02 -2.86 -26.56
CA ALA A 219 -2.57 -3.03 -26.56
C ALA A 219 -1.86 -2.29 -25.40
N ALA A 220 -2.43 -1.21 -24.89
CA ALA A 220 -1.93 -0.50 -23.71
C ALA A 220 -2.29 -1.25 -22.42
N LEU A 221 -3.51 -1.80 -22.34
CA LEU A 221 -3.94 -2.68 -21.24
C LEU A 221 -3.09 -3.96 -21.16
N LYS A 222 -2.78 -4.59 -22.31
CA LYS A 222 -1.82 -5.72 -22.37
C LYS A 222 -0.37 -5.33 -22.02
N ARG A 223 0.04 -4.09 -22.25
CA ARG A 223 1.41 -3.64 -21.93
C ARG A 223 1.58 -3.30 -20.45
N ALA A 224 0.55 -2.73 -19.80
CA ALA A 224 0.57 -2.47 -18.36
C ALA A 224 0.69 -3.75 -17.50
N THR A 225 0.24 -4.89 -18.02
CA THR A 225 0.38 -6.21 -17.37
C THR A 225 1.77 -6.85 -17.55
N CYS A 226 2.62 -6.36 -18.47
CA CYS A 226 3.84 -7.06 -18.88
C CYS A 226 5.16 -6.34 -18.58
N THR A 227 5.16 -5.11 -18.05
CA THR A 227 6.39 -4.31 -17.95
C THR A 227 7.26 -4.55 -16.70
N ASN A 228 7.01 -5.58 -15.88
CA ASN A 228 7.89 -5.89 -14.74
C ASN A 228 8.09 -7.39 -14.46
N VAL A 229 7.88 -8.27 -15.45
CA VAL A 229 8.33 -9.66 -15.33
C VAL A 229 9.82 -9.69 -15.67
N ASN A 230 10.64 -9.84 -14.63
CA ASN A 230 12.07 -10.12 -14.75
C ASN A 230 12.22 -11.44 -15.58
N PRO A 231 12.91 -11.44 -16.73
CA PRO A 231 12.97 -12.61 -17.63
C PRO A 231 13.80 -13.78 -17.08
N SER A 232 14.26 -13.72 -15.82
CA SER A 232 15.12 -14.72 -15.19
C SER A 232 14.38 -15.71 -14.28
N CYS A 233 13.05 -15.67 -14.17
CA CYS A 233 12.29 -16.58 -13.29
C CYS A 233 11.79 -17.86 -13.98
N ASP A 234 12.02 -18.04 -15.28
CA ASP A 234 11.60 -19.25 -16.03
C ASP A 234 12.58 -20.43 -15.91
N GLN A 235 13.58 -20.34 -15.04
CA GLN A 235 14.47 -21.47 -14.77
C GLN A 235 14.76 -21.56 -13.29
N LEU A 236 14.08 -22.49 -12.62
CA LEU A 236 14.63 -23.44 -11.64
C LEU A 236 13.53 -24.50 -11.36
N PRO A 237 13.92 -25.76 -11.06
CA PRO A 237 13.24 -26.99 -11.47
C PRO A 237 11.88 -27.26 -10.83
#